data_AF-A0A1F3YMN8-F1
#
_entry.id   AF-A0A1F3YMN8-F1
#
_cell.length_a   1.000
_cell.length_b   1.000
_cell.length_c   1.000
_cell.angle_alpha   90.00
_cell.angle_beta   90.00
_cell.angle_gamma   90.00
#
_symmetry.space_group_name_H-M   'P 1'
#
loop_
_entity.id
_entity.type
_entity.pdbx_description
1 polymer ?
#
loop_
_entity_poly.entity_id
_entity_poly.type
_entity_poly.pdbx_seq_one_letter_code
_entity_poly.pdbx_strand_id
1 'polypeptide(L)'
;MHELSPREGAHLLDLARGVMVTRSRDLDAFAYGDPRDVRIVEDGEGLAFMVGGMLPERRSPVSCTCGYLTLHNGVPIGYGDLILVGRSAAVAFNTFETYRGGEAAWNFARLLATVRHLYGARSFSLAPYQLGHRNAEAIASGAWWFYFKLGFRPLAAEPRRMLRQELARMKVDAGHRSDRATLRGLAAWHLFFDLDAPAGLPPVAELGARIAQGLAQRAGADRERALKTCNSEAMHLLGLRSLEGYTADERLAWSRWSPLVVTLRGLARWSAAEKRALVHVIRAKGGRREGDFVALFAAHPKLERALFGEGR
;
A
#
# COMPACT_ATOMS: atom_id res chain seq x y z
N MET A 1 19.04 -8.92 2.93
CA MET A 1 18.08 -8.95 1.81
C MET A 1 18.71 -9.75 0.69
N HIS A 2 18.03 -10.79 0.22
CA HIS A 2 18.55 -11.65 -0.84
C HIS A 2 17.86 -11.35 -2.17
N GLU A 3 18.66 -11.16 -3.21
CA GLU A 3 18.19 -11.10 -4.59
C GLU A 3 17.94 -12.52 -5.08
N LEU A 4 16.77 -12.76 -5.65
CA LEU A 4 16.36 -14.08 -6.11
C LEU A 4 16.37 -14.13 -7.64
N SER A 5 16.69 -15.31 -8.17
CA SER A 5 16.43 -15.61 -9.57
C SER A 5 14.91 -15.65 -9.82
N PRO A 6 14.45 -15.41 -11.06
CA PRO A 6 13.03 -15.55 -11.39
C PRO A 6 12.46 -16.94 -11.08
N ARG A 7 13.29 -17.99 -11.12
CA ARG A 7 12.86 -19.36 -10.78
C ARG A 7 12.59 -19.51 -9.28
N GLU A 8 13.45 -18.97 -8.43
CA GLU A 8 13.26 -18.97 -6.98
C GLU A 8 12.07 -18.09 -6.59
N GLY A 9 11.92 -16.93 -7.23
CA GLY A 9 10.76 -16.06 -7.04
C GLY A 9 9.44 -16.75 -7.41
N ALA A 10 9.40 -17.49 -8.52
CA ALA A 10 8.24 -18.28 -8.90
C ALA A 10 7.90 -19.35 -7.86
N HIS A 11 8.92 -20.06 -7.33
CA HIS A 11 8.72 -21.08 -6.29
C HIS A 11 8.14 -20.50 -5.01
N LEU A 12 8.60 -19.31 -4.58
CA LEU A 12 8.06 -18.64 -3.39
C LEU A 12 6.63 -18.11 -3.61
N LEU A 13 6.28 -17.69 -4.83
CA LEU A 13 4.90 -17.35 -5.16
C LEU A 13 4.00 -18.59 -5.15
N ASP A 14 4.48 -19.73 -5.63
CA ASP A 14 3.76 -21.00 -5.54
C ASP A 14 3.56 -21.43 -4.08
N LEU A 15 4.58 -21.26 -3.23
CA LEU A 15 4.44 -21.43 -1.78
C LEU A 15 3.35 -20.51 -1.21
N ALA A 16 3.37 -19.22 -1.56
CA ALA A 16 2.39 -18.24 -1.10
C ALA A 16 0.96 -18.61 -1.53
N ARG A 17 0.76 -19.06 -2.77
CA ARG A 17 -0.55 -19.56 -3.25
C ARG A 17 -0.95 -20.85 -2.53
N GLY A 18 -0.02 -21.79 -2.36
CA GLY A 18 -0.26 -23.08 -1.72
C GLY A 18 -0.72 -22.95 -0.26
N VAL A 19 -0.08 -22.07 0.52
CA VAL A 19 -0.51 -21.84 1.91
C VAL A 19 -1.87 -21.14 2.02
N MET A 20 -2.29 -20.43 0.97
CA MET A 20 -3.56 -19.70 0.93
C MET A 20 -4.74 -20.58 0.48
N VAL A 21 -4.53 -21.41 -0.54
CA VAL A 21 -5.55 -22.35 -1.07
C VAL A 21 -6.08 -23.29 0.01
N THR A 22 -5.21 -23.80 0.89
CA THR A 22 -5.61 -24.68 2.01
C THR A 22 -6.56 -24.03 3.01
N ARG A 23 -6.77 -22.71 2.91
CA ARG A 23 -7.63 -21.90 3.79
C ARG A 23 -8.75 -21.20 3.03
N SER A 24 -8.96 -21.54 1.76
CA SER A 24 -9.93 -20.88 0.87
C SER A 24 -9.76 -19.36 0.83
N ARG A 25 -8.50 -18.90 0.85
CA ARG A 25 -8.15 -17.48 0.74
C ARG A 25 -7.28 -17.26 -0.50
N ASP A 26 -7.30 -16.02 -0.99
CA ASP A 26 -6.39 -15.54 -2.03
C ASP A 26 -6.05 -14.07 -1.77
N LEU A 27 -4.94 -13.62 -2.35
CA LEU A 27 -4.54 -12.22 -2.45
C LEU A 27 -4.07 -11.95 -3.88
N ASP A 28 -4.55 -10.84 -4.47
CA ASP A 28 -4.14 -10.43 -5.81
C ASP A 28 -2.62 -10.39 -5.99
N ALA A 29 -1.89 -9.99 -4.94
CA ALA A 29 -0.43 -9.92 -4.98
C ALA A 29 0.27 -11.29 -5.04
N PHE A 30 -0.40 -12.38 -4.63
CA PHE A 30 0.09 -13.74 -4.82
C PHE A 30 -0.39 -14.34 -6.14
N ALA A 31 -1.66 -14.15 -6.49
CA ALA A 31 -2.22 -14.58 -7.77
C ALA A 31 -1.47 -13.98 -8.96
N TYR A 32 -1.15 -12.69 -8.87
CA TYR A 32 -0.49 -11.91 -9.93
C TYR A 32 0.88 -11.34 -9.51
N GLY A 33 1.60 -12.04 -8.64
CA GLY A 33 2.96 -11.67 -8.25
C GLY A 33 3.94 -11.77 -9.43
N ASP A 34 4.86 -10.80 -9.55
CA ASP A 34 5.96 -10.86 -10.52
C ASP A 34 7.12 -11.68 -9.93
N PRO A 35 7.47 -12.86 -10.48
CA PRO A 35 8.57 -13.67 -9.98
C PRO A 35 9.92 -12.96 -10.02
N ARG A 36 10.05 -11.88 -10.80
CA ARG A 36 11.28 -11.06 -10.89
C ARG A 36 11.40 -10.06 -9.75
N ASP A 37 10.32 -9.77 -9.00
CA ASP A 37 10.27 -8.78 -7.91
C ASP A 37 10.07 -9.42 -6.52
N VAL A 38 10.28 -10.74 -6.42
CA VAL A 38 10.23 -11.46 -5.15
C VAL A 38 11.58 -11.36 -4.44
N ARG A 39 11.54 -11.05 -3.14
CA ARG A 39 12.72 -10.89 -2.28
C ARG A 39 12.48 -11.56 -0.93
N ILE A 40 13.56 -11.99 -0.28
CA ILE A 40 13.56 -12.40 1.13
C ILE A 40 14.34 -11.36 1.96
N VAL A 41 13.71 -10.89 3.02
CA VAL A 41 14.32 -10.07 4.06
C VAL A 41 14.47 -10.92 5.31
N GLU A 42 15.70 -11.35 5.59
CA GLU A 42 16.04 -12.00 6.86
C GLU A 42 16.11 -10.97 7.98
N ASP A 43 15.62 -11.36 9.15
CA ASP A 43 15.42 -10.48 10.29
C ASP A 43 15.90 -11.08 11.63
N GLY A 44 16.80 -12.08 11.55
CA GLY A 44 17.40 -12.75 12.71
C GLY A 44 16.48 -13.79 13.36
N GLU A 45 17.05 -14.66 14.22
CA GLU A 45 16.31 -15.67 15.01
C GLU A 45 15.35 -16.55 14.17
N GLY A 46 15.69 -16.80 12.90
CA GLY A 46 14.84 -17.55 11.98
C GLY A 46 13.69 -16.75 11.35
N LEU A 47 13.41 -15.52 11.79
CA LEU A 47 12.40 -14.65 11.22
C LEU A 47 12.84 -14.13 9.84
N ALA A 48 11.94 -14.23 8.87
CA ALA A 48 12.13 -13.68 7.54
C ALA A 48 10.80 -13.20 6.95
N PHE A 49 10.89 -12.27 5.99
CA PHE A 49 9.75 -11.81 5.21
C PHE A 49 10.02 -12.08 3.73
N MET A 50 9.20 -12.93 3.11
CA MET A 50 9.09 -12.93 1.66
C MET A 50 8.20 -11.75 1.28
N VAL A 51 8.65 -10.92 0.34
CA VAL A 51 7.89 -9.78 -0.18
C VAL A 51 7.94 -9.80 -1.70
N GLY A 52 6.80 -9.62 -2.36
CA GLY A 52 6.69 -9.63 -3.82
C GLY A 52 5.77 -8.53 -4.34
N GLY A 53 6.23 -7.82 -5.37
CA GLY A 53 5.41 -6.89 -6.14
C GLY A 53 4.54 -7.60 -7.18
N MET A 54 3.61 -6.85 -7.78
CA MET A 54 2.72 -7.38 -8.82
C MET A 54 3.32 -7.29 -10.22
N LEU A 55 2.82 -8.14 -11.13
CA LEU A 55 3.04 -8.03 -12.58
C LEU A 55 2.73 -6.61 -13.08
N PRO A 56 3.56 -6.02 -13.95
CA PRO A 56 3.39 -4.63 -14.41
C PRO A 56 2.00 -4.29 -14.95
N GLU A 57 1.38 -5.21 -15.69
CA GLU A 57 0.03 -5.06 -16.24
C GLU A 57 -1.09 -5.11 -15.19
N ARG A 58 -0.80 -5.56 -13.96
CA ARG A 58 -1.74 -5.57 -12.83
C ARG A 58 -1.52 -4.44 -11.82
N ARG A 59 -0.48 -3.62 -12.00
CA ARG A 59 -0.19 -2.49 -11.13
C ARG A 59 -1.21 -1.37 -11.28
N SER A 60 -1.69 -0.85 -10.15
CA SER A 60 -2.46 0.39 -10.08
C SER A 60 -1.58 1.59 -10.43
N PRO A 61 -2.04 2.65 -11.10
CA PRO A 61 -1.15 3.75 -11.51
C PRO A 61 -0.40 4.42 -10.35
N VAL A 62 -1.08 4.71 -9.24
CA VAL A 62 -0.54 5.55 -8.15
C VAL A 62 -0.08 4.75 -6.93
N SER A 63 -0.81 3.69 -6.57
CA SER A 63 -0.41 2.80 -5.47
C SER A 63 0.46 1.65 -5.95
N CYS A 64 1.35 1.19 -5.08
CA CYS A 64 2.09 -0.06 -5.22
C CYS A 64 1.45 -1.09 -4.28
N THR A 65 1.16 -2.28 -4.80
CA THR A 65 0.61 -3.38 -3.99
C THR A 65 1.66 -4.48 -3.90
N CYS A 66 1.99 -4.89 -2.68
CA CYS A 66 2.94 -5.98 -2.44
C CYS A 66 2.31 -7.02 -1.54
N GLY A 67 2.50 -8.29 -1.88
CA GLY A 67 2.16 -9.42 -1.02
C GLY A 67 3.36 -9.79 -0.16
N TYR A 68 3.11 -10.32 1.02
CA TYR A 68 4.18 -10.85 1.86
C TYR A 68 3.78 -12.10 2.64
N LEU A 69 4.75 -12.97 2.88
CA LEU A 69 4.69 -14.01 3.90
C LEU A 69 5.61 -13.66 5.05
N THR A 70 5.15 -13.93 6.27
CA THR A 70 6.02 -14.02 7.45
C THR A 70 6.49 -15.47 7.58
N LEU A 71 7.80 -15.66 7.59
CA LEU A 71 8.45 -16.96 7.66
C LEU A 71 9.21 -17.08 8.98
N HIS A 72 9.19 -18.26 9.59
CA HIS A 72 10.07 -18.60 10.70
C HIS A 72 10.78 -19.92 10.37
N ASN A 73 12.11 -19.89 10.25
CA ASN A 73 12.94 -21.01 9.76
C ASN A 73 12.41 -21.59 8.43
N GLY A 74 11.96 -20.72 7.52
CA GLY A 74 11.38 -21.10 6.23
C GLY A 74 9.92 -21.54 6.28
N VAL A 75 9.32 -21.70 7.46
CA VAL A 75 7.91 -22.09 7.62
C VAL A 75 7.01 -20.85 7.55
N PRO A 76 5.99 -20.80 6.68
CA PRO A 76 5.03 -19.70 6.67
C PRO A 76 4.16 -19.67 7.94
N ILE A 77 4.30 -18.61 8.72
CA ILE A 77 3.56 -18.37 9.96
C ILE A 77 2.50 -17.27 9.85
N GLY A 78 2.61 -16.42 8.83
CA GLY A 78 1.68 -15.33 8.57
C GLY A 78 1.76 -14.82 7.15
N TYR A 79 0.84 -13.92 6.81
CA TYR A 79 0.72 -13.34 5.47
C TYR A 79 -0.04 -12.02 5.51
N GLY A 80 0.03 -11.29 4.41
CA GLY A 80 -0.78 -10.11 4.17
C GLY A 80 -0.38 -9.42 2.90
N ASP A 81 -0.96 -8.24 2.70
CA ASP A 81 -0.59 -7.32 1.65
C ASP A 81 -0.32 -5.93 2.22
N LEU A 82 0.40 -5.16 1.42
CA LEU A 82 0.79 -3.79 1.66
C LEU A 82 0.29 -2.98 0.49
N ILE A 83 -0.38 -1.86 0.76
CA ILE A 83 -0.72 -0.86 -0.26
C ILE A 83 0.05 0.41 0.07
N LEU A 84 0.99 0.77 -0.80
CA LEU A 84 1.97 1.84 -0.63
C LEU A 84 1.65 3.01 -1.55
N VAL A 85 1.64 4.23 -1.00
CA VAL A 85 1.53 5.48 -1.75
C VAL A 85 2.45 6.51 -1.11
N GLY A 86 3.51 6.90 -1.82
CA GLY A 86 4.54 7.76 -1.27
C GLY A 86 5.13 7.18 0.02
N ARG A 87 5.01 7.92 1.13
CA ARG A 87 5.50 7.48 2.45
C ARG A 87 4.43 6.78 3.31
N SER A 88 3.23 6.54 2.78
CA SER A 88 2.13 5.89 3.50
C SER A 88 1.99 4.43 3.09
N ALA A 89 1.75 3.56 4.07
CA ALA A 89 1.51 2.13 3.89
C ALA A 89 0.23 1.68 4.61
N ALA A 90 -0.76 1.18 3.88
CA ALA A 90 -1.84 0.41 4.47
C ALA A 90 -1.38 -1.04 4.64
N VAL A 91 -1.59 -1.60 5.83
CA VAL A 91 -1.10 -2.93 6.20
C VAL A 91 -2.29 -3.84 6.50
N ALA A 92 -2.34 -4.99 5.83
CA ALA A 92 -3.14 -6.12 6.30
C ALA A 92 -2.21 -7.12 6.96
N PHE A 93 -2.53 -7.56 8.18
CA PHE A 93 -1.68 -8.47 8.94
C PHE A 93 -2.46 -9.67 9.43
N ASN A 94 -2.04 -10.86 9.01
CA ASN A 94 -2.67 -12.11 9.40
C ASN A 94 -1.60 -13.10 9.88
N THR A 95 -1.82 -13.65 11.07
CA THR A 95 -1.09 -14.84 11.55
C THR A 95 -1.97 -16.05 11.31
N PHE A 96 -1.40 -17.13 10.77
CA PHE A 96 -2.15 -18.38 10.63
C PHE A 96 -2.56 -18.91 12.00
N GLU A 97 -3.73 -19.52 12.07
CA GLU A 97 -4.36 -19.97 13.32
C GLU A 97 -3.41 -20.76 14.23
N THR A 98 -2.67 -21.71 13.67
CA THR A 98 -1.67 -22.54 14.37
C THR A 98 -0.58 -21.73 15.08
N TYR A 99 -0.26 -20.53 14.61
CA TYR A 99 0.80 -19.67 15.14
C TYR A 99 0.27 -18.42 15.83
N ARG A 100 -1.05 -18.31 16.05
CA ARG A 100 -1.61 -17.19 16.82
C ARG A 100 -1.21 -17.30 18.28
N GLY A 101 -0.66 -16.22 18.82
CA GLY A 101 -0.12 -16.23 20.18
C GLY A 101 1.01 -15.22 20.38
N GLY A 102 1.86 -15.48 21.36
CA GLY A 102 2.74 -14.50 22.01
C GLY A 102 3.58 -13.61 21.09
N GLU A 103 4.08 -14.13 19.96
CA GLU A 103 5.02 -13.39 19.11
C GLU A 103 4.35 -12.49 18.05
N ALA A 104 3.01 -12.48 17.97
CA ALA A 104 2.31 -11.69 16.94
C ALA A 104 2.63 -10.18 17.01
N ALA A 105 2.77 -9.64 18.23
CA ALA A 105 3.17 -8.25 18.45
C ALA A 105 4.59 -7.95 17.94
N TRP A 106 5.53 -8.87 18.22
CA TRP A 106 6.91 -8.78 17.76
C TRP A 106 6.97 -8.86 16.23
N ASN A 107 6.37 -9.90 15.64
CA ASN A 107 6.34 -10.12 14.19
C ASN A 107 5.71 -8.93 13.45
N PHE A 108 4.63 -8.36 14.00
CA PHE A 108 4.02 -7.16 13.43
C PHE A 108 4.96 -5.95 13.49
N ALA A 109 5.63 -5.69 14.62
CA ALA A 109 6.59 -4.59 14.72
C ALA A 109 7.78 -4.77 13.75
N ARG A 110 8.30 -5.99 13.61
CA ARG A 110 9.35 -6.35 12.66
C ARG A 110 8.91 -6.20 11.21
N LEU A 111 7.66 -6.53 10.89
CA LEU A 111 7.06 -6.23 9.58
C LEU A 111 7.07 -4.72 9.31
N LEU A 112 6.59 -3.88 10.23
CA LEU A 112 6.60 -2.43 10.02
C LEU A 112 8.02 -1.89 9.79
N ALA A 113 9.01 -2.39 10.55
CA ALA A 113 10.41 -2.06 10.36
C ALA A 113 10.93 -2.47 8.96
N THR A 114 10.56 -3.66 8.49
CA THR A 114 10.88 -4.16 7.15
C THR A 114 10.26 -3.30 6.06
N VAL A 115 8.98 -2.93 6.20
CA VAL A 115 8.28 -2.06 5.24
C VAL A 115 8.93 -0.68 5.19
N ARG A 116 9.31 -0.12 6.34
CA ARG A 116 10.08 1.13 6.39
C ARG A 116 11.44 0.99 5.70
N HIS A 117 12.15 -0.11 5.93
CA HIS A 117 13.46 -0.34 5.33
C HIS A 117 13.38 -0.48 3.81
N LEU A 118 12.42 -1.25 3.30
CA LEU A 118 12.26 -1.52 1.87
C LEU A 118 11.67 -0.35 1.08
N TYR A 119 10.72 0.38 1.66
CA TYR A 119 9.90 1.34 0.93
C TYR A 119 9.95 2.77 1.48
N GLY A 120 10.65 3.00 2.59
CA GLY A 120 10.73 4.32 3.21
C GLY A 120 9.42 4.79 3.83
N ALA A 121 8.50 3.87 4.15
CA ALA A 121 7.22 4.20 4.78
C ALA A 121 7.41 4.87 6.15
N ARG A 122 6.66 5.95 6.40
CA ARG A 122 6.66 6.73 7.65
C ARG A 122 5.28 6.89 8.28
N SER A 123 4.23 6.48 7.57
CA SER A 123 2.85 6.45 8.06
C SER A 123 2.25 5.09 7.77
N PHE A 124 1.73 4.42 8.78
CA PHE A 124 1.08 3.12 8.65
C PHE A 124 -0.39 3.21 9.01
N SER A 125 -1.27 2.55 8.24
CA SER A 125 -2.71 2.53 8.52
C SER A 125 -3.27 1.12 8.50
N LEU A 126 -4.26 0.88 9.38
CA LEU A 126 -5.02 -0.36 9.45
C LEU A 126 -6.46 -0.11 9.00
N ALA A 127 -6.92 -0.90 8.03
CA ALA A 127 -8.28 -0.80 7.52
C ALA A 127 -9.31 -1.28 8.56
N PRO A 128 -10.54 -0.72 8.57
CA PRO A 128 -11.61 -1.11 9.49
C PRO A 128 -11.85 -2.63 9.58
N TYR A 129 -11.75 -3.35 8.45
CA TYR A 129 -11.93 -4.80 8.43
C TYR A 129 -10.89 -5.54 9.31
N GLN A 130 -9.63 -5.09 9.33
CA GLN A 130 -8.58 -5.66 10.18
C GLN A 130 -8.82 -5.43 11.67
N LEU A 131 -9.64 -4.42 12.00
CA LEU A 131 -9.93 -4.00 13.37
C LEU A 131 -11.22 -4.61 13.93
N GLY A 132 -12.08 -5.17 13.06
CA GLY A 132 -13.35 -5.77 13.46
C GLY A 132 -14.60 -5.29 12.69
N HIS A 133 -14.48 -4.32 11.78
CA HIS A 133 -15.61 -3.89 10.96
C HIS A 133 -16.04 -5.00 10.00
N ARG A 134 -17.25 -5.53 10.16
CA ARG A 134 -17.76 -6.71 9.42
C ARG A 134 -16.84 -7.93 9.57
N ASN A 135 -16.07 -8.00 10.66
CA ASN A 135 -15.15 -9.09 10.96
C ASN A 135 -15.34 -9.51 12.42
N ALA A 136 -16.22 -10.50 12.65
CA ALA A 136 -16.55 -10.98 13.99
C ALA A 136 -15.36 -11.64 14.69
N GLU A 137 -14.46 -12.27 13.93
CA GLU A 137 -13.24 -12.90 14.44
C GLU A 137 -12.29 -11.86 15.04
N ALA A 138 -12.06 -10.74 14.34
CA ALA A 138 -11.23 -9.65 14.85
C ALA A 138 -11.83 -8.94 16.08
N ILE A 139 -13.17 -8.86 16.16
CA ILE A 139 -13.85 -8.38 17.39
C ILE A 139 -13.62 -9.37 18.54
N ALA A 140 -13.76 -10.67 18.29
CA ALA A 140 -13.60 -11.71 19.31
C ALA A 140 -12.15 -11.79 19.83
N SER A 141 -11.15 -11.58 18.97
CA SER A 141 -9.74 -11.59 19.35
C SER A 141 -9.28 -10.29 20.06
N GLY A 142 -10.11 -9.24 20.08
CA GLY A 142 -9.72 -7.95 20.63
C GLY A 142 -8.67 -7.22 19.77
N ALA A 143 -8.66 -7.45 18.45
CA ALA A 143 -7.68 -6.91 17.52
C ALA A 143 -7.51 -5.39 17.63
N TRP A 144 -8.61 -4.65 17.84
CA TRP A 144 -8.55 -3.20 18.03
C TRP A 144 -7.61 -2.79 19.16
N TRP A 145 -7.72 -3.43 20.33
CA TRP A 145 -6.86 -3.16 21.48
C TRP A 145 -5.43 -3.65 21.27
N PHE A 146 -5.22 -4.74 20.53
CA PHE A 146 -3.88 -5.20 20.14
C PHE A 146 -3.12 -4.10 19.40
N TYR A 147 -3.71 -3.53 18.34
CA TYR A 147 -3.07 -2.46 17.58
C TYR A 147 -2.96 -1.15 18.36
N PHE A 148 -3.97 -0.80 19.16
CA PHE A 148 -3.91 0.38 20.03
C PHE A 148 -2.72 0.31 21.01
N LYS A 149 -2.49 -0.85 21.64
CA LYS A 149 -1.35 -1.06 22.55
C LYS A 149 0.00 -0.94 21.84
N LEU A 150 0.06 -1.24 20.55
CA LEU A 150 1.25 -1.06 19.70
C LEU A 150 1.45 0.39 19.21
N GLY A 151 0.65 1.33 19.72
CA GLY A 151 0.83 2.77 19.44
C GLY A 151 -0.08 3.32 18.34
N PHE A 152 -0.91 2.49 17.71
CA PHE A 152 -1.84 2.97 16.68
C PHE A 152 -2.96 3.83 17.28
N ARG A 153 -3.35 4.90 16.60
CA ARG A 153 -4.34 5.88 17.08
C ARG A 153 -5.37 6.21 16.00
N PRO A 154 -6.65 6.45 16.37
CA PRO A 154 -7.63 7.00 15.43
C PRO A 154 -7.40 8.50 15.24
N LEU A 155 -7.56 9.00 14.01
CA LEU A 155 -7.48 10.43 13.72
C LEU A 155 -8.83 11.13 13.81
N ALA A 156 -9.90 10.46 13.38
CA ALA A 156 -11.25 11.03 13.37
C ALA A 156 -11.77 11.38 14.78
N ALA A 157 -12.56 12.44 14.88
CA ALA A 157 -13.04 12.97 16.17
C ALA A 157 -13.94 11.97 16.93
N GLU A 158 -14.79 11.24 16.20
CA GLU A 158 -15.75 10.29 16.77
C GLU A 158 -15.09 9.10 17.50
N PRO A 159 -14.21 8.29 16.87
CA PRO A 159 -13.53 7.20 17.56
C PRO A 159 -12.62 7.70 18.68
N ARG A 160 -12.06 8.92 18.57
CA ARG A 160 -11.29 9.55 19.66
C ARG A 160 -12.18 9.85 20.88
N ARG A 161 -13.41 10.32 20.67
CA ARG A 161 -14.38 10.54 21.75
C ARG A 161 -14.76 9.22 22.43
N MET A 162 -15.07 8.19 21.65
CA MET A 162 -15.40 6.85 22.15
C MET A 162 -14.25 6.27 22.97
N LEU A 163 -13.03 6.35 22.44
CA LEU A 163 -11.83 5.89 23.12
C LEU A 163 -11.61 6.57 24.46
N ARG A 164 -11.78 7.90 24.55
CA ARG A 164 -11.63 8.63 25.82
C ARG A 164 -12.61 8.15 26.89
N GLN A 165 -13.86 7.92 26.50
CA GLN A 165 -14.89 7.39 27.41
C GLN A 165 -14.54 5.98 27.88
N GLU A 166 -14.06 5.14 26.95
CA GLU A 166 -13.69 3.76 27.25
C GLU A 166 -12.46 3.67 28.16
N LEU A 167 -11.43 4.48 27.91
CA LEU A 167 -10.26 4.56 28.80
C LEU A 167 -10.62 5.10 30.18
N ALA A 168 -11.57 6.04 30.28
CA ALA A 168 -12.05 6.52 31.56
C ALA A 168 -12.72 5.41 32.38
N ARG A 169 -13.52 4.55 31.74
CA ARG A 169 -14.11 3.35 32.38
C ARG A 169 -13.03 2.37 32.85
N MET A 170 -12.06 2.06 32.00
CA MET A 170 -10.93 1.19 32.34
C MET A 170 -10.06 1.72 33.48
N LYS A 171 -9.98 3.05 33.64
CA LYS A 171 -9.24 3.67 34.74
C LYS A 171 -9.96 3.51 36.09
N VAL A 172 -11.30 3.48 36.07
CA VAL A 172 -12.12 3.31 37.28
C VAL A 172 -12.17 1.84 37.70
N ASP A 173 -12.27 0.91 36.74
CA ASP A 173 -12.32 -0.52 36.98
C ASP A 173 -11.29 -1.26 36.12
N ALA A 174 -10.26 -1.83 36.77
CA ALA A 174 -9.22 -2.63 36.12
C ALA A 174 -9.74 -3.95 35.52
N GLY A 175 -10.88 -4.44 36.02
CA GLY A 175 -11.61 -5.61 35.51
C GLY A 175 -12.42 -5.30 34.24
N HIS A 176 -12.68 -4.02 33.95
CA HIS A 176 -13.50 -3.61 32.81
C HIS A 176 -12.96 -4.15 31.49
N ARG A 177 -13.87 -4.66 30.65
CA ARG A 177 -13.59 -5.10 29.29
C ARG A 177 -14.57 -4.42 28.35
N SER A 178 -14.06 -3.91 27.23
CA SER A 178 -14.91 -3.33 26.18
C SER A 178 -15.88 -4.38 25.66
N ASP A 179 -17.16 -4.01 25.66
CA ASP A 179 -18.17 -4.84 25.03
C ASP A 179 -18.05 -4.85 23.50
N ARG A 180 -18.74 -5.80 22.86
CA ARG A 180 -18.71 -5.96 21.41
C ARG A 180 -19.25 -4.72 20.66
N ALA A 181 -20.20 -3.99 21.26
CA ALA A 181 -20.79 -2.82 20.62
C ALA A 181 -19.77 -1.67 20.54
N THR A 182 -19.07 -1.42 21.64
CA THR A 182 -17.97 -0.46 21.74
C THR A 182 -16.85 -0.80 20.77
N LEU A 183 -16.42 -2.07 20.74
CA LEU A 183 -15.39 -2.52 19.82
C LEU A 183 -15.79 -2.35 18.35
N ARG A 184 -17.05 -2.64 17.98
CA ARG A 184 -17.55 -2.42 16.61
C ARG A 184 -17.56 -0.95 16.23
N GLY A 185 -17.96 -0.07 17.15
CA GLY A 185 -17.96 1.37 16.91
C GLY A 185 -16.53 1.91 16.72
N LEU A 186 -15.58 1.45 17.54
CA LEU A 186 -14.16 1.81 17.41
C LEU A 186 -13.54 1.24 16.12
N ALA A 187 -13.87 0.00 15.76
CA ALA A 187 -13.35 -0.70 14.60
C ALA A 187 -13.88 -0.19 13.26
N ALA A 188 -14.95 0.62 13.25
CA ALA A 188 -15.48 1.24 12.03
C ALA A 188 -14.53 2.28 11.41
N TRP A 189 -13.44 2.63 12.11
CA TRP A 189 -12.50 3.68 11.72
C TRP A 189 -11.10 3.13 11.54
N HIS A 190 -10.33 3.76 10.65
CA HIS A 190 -8.91 3.46 10.51
C HIS A 190 -8.12 3.83 11.76
N LEU A 191 -7.09 3.04 12.07
CA LEU A 191 -6.05 3.42 13.01
C LEU A 191 -4.74 3.71 12.26
N PHE A 192 -3.95 4.62 12.82
CA PHE A 192 -2.73 5.13 12.21
C PHE A 192 -1.55 5.05 13.17
N PHE A 193 -0.37 4.75 12.65
CA PHE A 193 0.91 4.86 13.33
C PHE A 193 1.82 5.71 12.46
N ASP A 194 1.88 7.00 12.78
CA ASP A 194 2.71 8.00 12.09
C ASP A 194 4.02 8.18 12.87
N LEU A 195 5.16 8.07 12.18
CA LEU A 195 6.47 8.36 12.75
C LEU A 195 6.73 9.86 12.88
N ASP A 196 5.99 10.67 12.12
CA ASP A 196 6.07 12.13 12.10
C ASP A 196 4.69 12.74 12.42
N ALA A 197 4.31 13.81 11.73
CA ALA A 197 2.98 14.38 11.83
C ALA A 197 1.92 13.45 11.21
N PRO A 198 0.67 13.45 11.74
CA PRO A 198 -0.43 12.69 11.19
C PRO A 198 -0.64 12.92 9.69
N ALA A 199 -0.53 11.87 8.89
CA ALA A 199 -0.66 11.97 7.43
C ALA A 199 -2.08 11.66 6.91
N GLY A 200 -2.84 10.82 7.63
CA GLY A 200 -4.12 10.29 7.15
C GLY A 200 -3.96 9.37 5.94
N LEU A 201 -5.09 9.00 5.33
CA LEU A 201 -5.08 8.17 4.12
C LEU A 201 -4.81 9.03 2.88
N PRO A 202 -3.94 8.58 1.95
CA PRO A 202 -3.85 9.17 0.62
C PRO A 202 -5.19 9.01 -0.13
N PRO A 203 -5.76 10.08 -0.71
CA PRO A 203 -7.09 10.07 -1.34
C PRO A 203 -7.05 9.50 -2.76
N VAL A 204 -6.63 8.23 -2.89
CA VAL A 204 -6.43 7.57 -4.19
C VAL A 204 -7.75 7.32 -4.91
N ALA A 205 -8.82 7.00 -4.18
CA ALA A 205 -10.15 6.78 -4.76
C ALA A 205 -10.72 8.07 -5.36
N GLU A 206 -10.62 9.17 -4.63
CA GLU A 206 -11.03 10.50 -5.07
C GLU A 206 -10.19 10.96 -6.26
N LEU A 207 -8.88 10.69 -6.24
CA LEU A 207 -8.02 10.94 -7.40
C LEU A 207 -8.50 10.16 -8.63
N GLY A 208 -8.78 8.86 -8.49
CA GLY A 208 -9.31 8.03 -9.56
C GLY A 208 -10.62 8.57 -10.15
N ALA A 209 -11.55 8.97 -9.29
CA ALA A 209 -12.83 9.56 -9.71
C ALA A 209 -12.63 10.88 -10.49
N ARG A 210 -11.76 11.78 -10.01
CA ARG A 210 -11.44 13.04 -10.70
C ARG A 210 -10.85 12.80 -12.10
N ILE A 211 -9.94 11.83 -12.22
CA ILE A 211 -9.34 11.47 -13.51
C ILE A 211 -10.39 10.89 -14.46
N ALA A 212 -11.23 9.98 -13.96
CA ALA A 212 -12.29 9.37 -14.77
C ALA A 212 -13.28 10.43 -15.29
N GLN A 213 -13.68 11.37 -14.44
CA GLN A 213 -14.54 12.50 -14.83
C GLN A 213 -13.88 13.39 -15.88
N GLY A 214 -12.60 13.75 -15.69
CA GLY A 214 -11.84 14.56 -16.65
C GLY A 214 -11.67 13.88 -18.01
N LEU A 215 -11.45 12.56 -18.02
CA LEU A 215 -11.38 11.78 -19.25
C LEU A 215 -12.74 11.73 -19.98
N ALA A 216 -13.84 11.53 -19.25
CA ALA A 216 -15.18 11.50 -19.83
C ALA A 216 -15.53 12.84 -20.51
N GLN A 217 -15.16 13.96 -19.90
CA GLN A 217 -15.36 15.30 -20.48
C GLN A 217 -14.54 15.54 -21.75
N ARG A 218 -13.36 14.93 -21.87
CA ARG A 218 -12.44 15.14 -23.00
C ARG A 218 -12.79 14.32 -24.25
N ALA A 219 -13.37 13.14 -24.11
CA ALA A 219 -13.42 12.16 -25.20
C ALA A 219 -14.77 11.51 -25.47
N GLY A 220 -15.82 11.82 -24.69
CA GLY A 220 -17.10 11.13 -24.81
C GLY A 220 -16.92 9.61 -24.63
N ALA A 221 -17.39 8.80 -25.59
CA ALA A 221 -17.31 7.34 -25.55
C ALA A 221 -15.99 6.72 -26.11
N ASP A 222 -15.14 7.49 -26.80
CA ASP A 222 -13.92 6.95 -27.43
C ASP A 222 -12.70 7.00 -26.50
N ARG A 223 -12.64 6.00 -25.60
CA ARG A 223 -11.58 5.88 -24.60
C ARG A 223 -10.20 5.66 -25.21
N GLU A 224 -10.10 4.95 -26.32
CA GLU A 224 -8.80 4.63 -26.93
C GLU A 224 -8.16 5.89 -27.52
N ARG A 225 -8.95 6.69 -28.25
CA ARG A 225 -8.50 7.99 -28.76
C ARG A 225 -8.16 8.97 -27.63
N ALA A 226 -8.92 8.95 -26.54
CA ALA A 226 -8.63 9.74 -25.34
C ALA A 226 -7.22 9.45 -24.81
N LEU A 227 -6.89 8.17 -24.66
CA LEU A 227 -5.58 7.73 -24.16
C LEU A 227 -4.46 8.08 -25.14
N LYS A 228 -4.64 7.89 -26.45
CA LYS A 228 -3.64 8.30 -27.46
C LYS A 228 -3.35 9.80 -27.38
N THR A 229 -4.38 10.61 -27.22
CA THR A 229 -4.25 12.08 -27.06
C THR A 229 -3.50 12.43 -25.78
N CYS A 230 -3.89 11.84 -24.65
CA CYS A 230 -3.21 12.06 -23.36
C CYS A 230 -1.74 11.66 -23.42
N ASN A 231 -1.40 10.57 -24.12
CA ASN A 231 -0.02 10.11 -24.30
C ASN A 231 0.84 11.18 -24.98
N SER A 232 0.40 11.71 -26.12
CA SER A 232 1.12 12.73 -26.87
C SER A 232 1.23 14.06 -26.10
N GLU A 233 0.15 14.47 -25.45
CA GLU A 233 0.12 15.70 -24.63
C GLU A 233 1.04 15.58 -23.41
N ALA A 234 1.04 14.44 -22.71
CA ALA A 234 1.94 14.16 -21.60
C ALA A 234 3.41 14.19 -22.04
N MET A 235 3.74 13.61 -23.21
CA MET A 235 5.09 13.67 -23.78
C MET A 235 5.53 15.11 -24.02
N HIS A 236 4.67 15.93 -24.64
CA HIS A 236 4.96 17.34 -24.87
C HIS A 236 5.14 18.12 -23.55
N LEU A 237 4.23 17.95 -22.58
CA LEU A 237 4.28 18.64 -21.28
C LEU A 237 5.55 18.33 -20.48
N LEU A 238 6.04 17.09 -20.58
CA LEU A 238 7.23 16.60 -19.88
C LEU A 238 8.52 16.73 -20.71
N GLY A 239 8.44 17.20 -21.95
CA GLY A 239 9.59 17.38 -22.84
C GLY A 239 10.20 16.08 -23.35
N LEU A 240 9.42 15.01 -23.43
CA LEU A 240 9.84 13.70 -23.93
C LEU A 240 9.59 13.60 -25.44
N ARG A 241 10.63 13.32 -26.22
CA ARG A 241 10.53 13.24 -27.70
C ARG A 241 10.08 11.87 -28.20
N SER A 242 10.51 10.80 -27.56
CA SER A 242 10.16 9.42 -27.92
C SER A 242 10.16 8.53 -26.67
N LEU A 243 9.45 7.40 -26.76
CA LEU A 243 9.54 6.29 -25.82
C LEU A 243 10.52 5.21 -26.33
N GLU A 244 11.41 5.57 -27.24
CA GLU A 244 12.44 4.65 -27.73
C GLU A 244 13.34 4.22 -26.56
N GLY A 245 13.70 2.93 -26.53
CA GLY A 245 14.40 2.34 -25.39
C GLY A 245 13.55 2.04 -24.16
N TYR A 246 12.24 2.36 -24.17
CA TYR A 246 11.31 1.89 -23.12
C TYR A 246 10.86 0.46 -23.41
N THR A 247 10.81 -0.38 -22.37
CA THR A 247 10.22 -1.73 -22.46
C THR A 247 8.71 -1.67 -22.67
N ALA A 248 8.08 -2.81 -22.98
CA ALA A 248 6.62 -2.90 -23.09
C ALA A 248 5.93 -2.47 -21.78
N ASP A 249 6.46 -2.92 -20.63
CA ASP A 249 5.94 -2.61 -19.30
C ASP A 249 6.07 -1.11 -18.97
N GLU A 250 7.20 -0.49 -19.33
CA GLU A 250 7.42 0.95 -19.15
C GLU A 250 6.50 1.80 -20.05
N ARG A 251 6.22 1.34 -21.28
CA ARG A 251 5.26 1.99 -22.19
C ARG A 251 3.83 1.85 -21.69
N LEU A 252 3.48 0.69 -21.13
CA LEU A 252 2.17 0.47 -20.50
C LEU A 252 1.99 1.40 -19.29
N ALA A 253 3.01 1.51 -18.44
CA ALA A 253 3.01 2.44 -17.32
C ALA A 253 2.86 3.89 -17.78
N TRP A 254 3.60 4.31 -18.81
CA TRP A 254 3.45 5.63 -19.42
C TRP A 254 2.02 5.88 -19.90
N SER A 255 1.44 4.94 -20.64
CA SER A 255 0.07 5.06 -21.15
C SER A 255 -0.96 5.22 -20.04
N ARG A 256 -0.84 4.43 -18.97
CA ARG A 256 -1.71 4.50 -17.78
C ARG A 256 -1.54 5.79 -16.97
N TRP A 257 -0.34 6.35 -16.96
CA TRP A 257 -0.04 7.62 -16.28
C TRP A 257 -0.37 8.85 -17.11
N SER A 258 -0.45 8.74 -18.43
CA SER A 258 -0.65 9.89 -19.31
C SER A 258 -1.90 10.73 -18.96
N PRO A 259 -3.07 10.15 -18.59
CA PRO A 259 -4.22 10.93 -18.14
C PRO A 259 -3.98 11.69 -16.83
N LEU A 260 -3.14 11.13 -15.95
CA LEU A 260 -2.78 11.77 -14.69
C LEU A 260 -1.92 12.99 -15.00
N VAL A 261 -0.90 12.82 -15.84
CA VAL A 261 0.03 13.90 -16.22
C VAL A 261 -0.71 15.11 -16.80
N VAL A 262 -1.64 14.89 -17.74
CA VAL A 262 -2.39 16.00 -18.37
C VAL A 262 -3.37 16.69 -17.42
N THR A 263 -3.73 16.06 -16.31
CA THR A 263 -4.62 16.64 -15.28
C THR A 263 -3.84 17.26 -14.11
N LEU A 264 -2.51 17.12 -14.07
CA LEU A 264 -1.68 17.73 -13.02
C LEU A 264 -1.71 19.27 -13.11
N ARG A 265 -2.33 19.89 -12.10
CA ARG A 265 -2.42 21.35 -12.00
C ARG A 265 -1.03 21.98 -11.90
N GLY A 266 -0.80 23.01 -12.72
CA GLY A 266 0.42 23.80 -12.68
C GLY A 266 1.68 23.09 -13.20
N LEU A 267 1.56 21.92 -13.83
CA LEU A 267 2.69 21.17 -14.41
C LEU A 267 3.52 22.02 -15.39
N ALA A 268 2.89 22.92 -16.14
CA ALA A 268 3.57 23.84 -17.06
C ALA A 268 4.65 24.69 -16.36
N ARG A 269 4.44 25.04 -15.08
CA ARG A 269 5.35 25.86 -14.25
C ARG A 269 6.42 25.04 -13.53
N TRP A 270 6.48 23.73 -13.75
CA TRP A 270 7.51 22.90 -13.16
C TRP A 270 8.84 23.11 -13.85
N SER A 271 9.93 23.03 -13.09
CA SER A 271 11.28 23.10 -13.63
C SER A 271 11.57 21.89 -14.52
N ALA A 272 12.56 22.02 -15.40
CA ALA A 272 12.98 20.89 -16.24
C ALA A 272 13.45 19.68 -15.40
N ALA A 273 14.07 19.93 -14.23
CA ALA A 273 14.49 18.87 -13.32
C ALA A 273 13.28 18.13 -12.70
N GLU A 274 12.25 18.85 -12.27
CA GLU A 274 11.03 18.26 -11.71
C GLU A 274 10.26 17.43 -12.75
N LYS A 275 10.20 17.91 -14.00
CA LYS A 275 9.57 17.18 -15.10
C LYS A 275 10.34 15.90 -15.45
N ARG A 276 11.68 15.96 -15.52
CA ARG A 276 12.54 14.77 -15.70
C ARG A 276 12.36 13.77 -14.55
N ALA A 277 12.31 14.24 -13.31
CA ALA A 277 12.05 13.38 -12.17
C ALA A 277 10.68 12.67 -12.28
N LEU A 278 9.64 13.36 -12.76
CA LEU A 278 8.33 12.74 -13.01
C LEU A 278 8.41 11.67 -14.11
N VAL A 279 9.18 11.89 -15.18
CA VAL A 279 9.42 10.84 -16.20
C VAL A 279 10.07 9.60 -15.57
N HIS A 280 11.04 9.78 -14.67
CA HIS A 280 11.66 8.67 -13.95
C HIS A 280 10.69 7.93 -13.02
N VAL A 281 9.81 8.66 -12.31
CA VAL A 281 8.73 8.07 -11.50
C VAL A 281 7.85 7.18 -12.38
N ILE A 282 7.35 7.71 -13.51
CA ILE A 282 6.45 6.98 -14.41
C ILE A 282 7.15 5.76 -15.02
N ARG A 283 8.41 5.90 -15.42
CA ARG A 283 9.19 4.79 -15.98
C ARG A 283 9.39 3.67 -14.95
N ALA A 284 9.78 4.02 -13.72
CA ALA A 284 9.98 3.05 -12.64
C ALA A 284 8.71 2.24 -12.32
N LYS A 285 7.53 2.81 -12.59
CA LYS A 285 6.25 2.09 -12.41
C LYS A 285 6.13 0.85 -13.30
N GLY A 286 6.69 0.89 -14.51
CA GLY A 286 6.79 -0.25 -15.42
C GLY A 286 8.13 -0.99 -15.32
N GLY A 287 9.01 -0.58 -14.40
CA GLY A 287 10.29 -1.25 -14.17
C GLY A 287 10.11 -2.59 -13.46
N ARG A 288 11.22 -3.33 -13.30
CA ARG A 288 11.22 -4.62 -12.61
C ARG A 288 10.64 -4.52 -11.20
N ARG A 289 11.08 -3.53 -10.41
CA ARG A 289 10.71 -3.38 -9.01
C ARG A 289 9.76 -2.22 -8.80
N GLU A 290 8.58 -2.50 -8.29
CA GLU A 290 7.63 -1.43 -8.01
C GLU A 290 8.05 -0.57 -6.79
N GLY A 291 8.94 -1.11 -5.94
CA GLY A 291 9.56 -0.34 -4.86
C GLY A 291 10.36 0.88 -5.33
N ASP A 292 10.98 0.82 -6.51
CA ASP A 292 11.72 1.95 -7.08
C ASP A 292 10.78 3.11 -7.43
N PHE A 293 9.57 2.79 -7.91
CA PHE A 293 8.50 3.78 -8.11
C PHE A 293 8.10 4.44 -6.79
N VAL A 294 7.93 3.66 -5.71
CA VAL A 294 7.56 4.20 -4.39
C VAL A 294 8.63 5.16 -3.88
N ALA A 295 9.91 4.80 -3.98
CA ALA A 295 11.03 5.63 -3.56
C ALA A 295 11.11 6.95 -4.35
N LEU A 296 11.01 6.87 -5.69
CA LEU A 296 11.05 8.06 -6.55
C LEU A 296 9.82 8.96 -6.35
N PHE A 297 8.63 8.37 -6.15
CA PHE A 297 7.42 9.14 -5.84
C PHE A 297 7.57 9.89 -4.52
N ALA A 298 8.05 9.22 -3.46
CA ALA A 298 8.27 9.83 -2.16
C ALA A 298 9.35 10.94 -2.19
N ALA A 299 10.30 10.86 -3.12
CA ALA A 299 11.31 11.88 -3.36
C ALA A 299 10.79 13.08 -4.20
N HIS A 300 9.53 13.05 -4.67
CA HIS A 300 8.94 14.09 -5.52
C HIS A 300 7.81 14.86 -4.82
N PRO A 301 8.12 15.80 -3.89
CA PRO A 301 7.12 16.48 -3.06
C PRO A 301 6.18 17.41 -3.86
N LYS A 302 6.56 17.80 -5.10
CA LYS A 302 5.69 18.60 -5.96
C LYS A 302 4.64 17.74 -6.64
N LEU A 303 4.99 16.51 -7.03
CA LEU A 303 4.05 15.52 -7.52
C LEU A 303 3.03 15.13 -6.44
N GLU A 304 3.52 14.83 -5.23
CA GLU A 304 2.64 14.49 -4.10
C GLU A 304 1.63 15.61 -3.81
N ARG A 305 2.09 16.88 -3.76
CA ARG A 305 1.21 18.04 -3.60
C ARG A 305 0.25 18.23 -4.77
N ALA A 306 0.68 18.00 -6.01
CA ALA A 306 -0.20 18.15 -7.16
C ALA A 306 -1.29 17.08 -7.23
N LEU A 307 -1.05 15.88 -6.68
CA LEU A 307 -2.02 14.79 -6.61
C LEU A 307 -2.95 14.90 -5.39
N PHE A 308 -2.41 15.26 -4.23
CA PHE A 308 -3.10 15.15 -2.93
C PHE A 308 -3.24 16.45 -2.14
N GLY A 309 -2.60 17.54 -2.56
CA GLY A 309 -2.57 18.81 -1.82
C GLY A 309 -3.89 19.60 -1.82
N GLU A 310 -4.83 19.21 -2.68
CA GLU A 310 -6.20 19.74 -2.67
C GLU A 310 -7.10 18.74 -1.93
N GLY A 311 -7.16 18.87 -0.60
CA GLY A 311 -7.90 17.96 0.28
C GLY A 311 -7.42 17.88 1.72
N ARG A 312 -6.37 18.64 2.10
CA ARG A 312 -5.97 18.86 3.49
C ARG A 312 -6.32 20.27 3.94
#